data_AF-A0A9E2YX48-F1
#
_entry.id   AF-A0A9E2YX48-F1
#
_cell.length_a   1.000
_cell.length_b   1.000
_cell.length_c   1.000
_cell.angle_alpha   90.00
_cell.angle_beta   90.00
_cell.angle_gamma   90.00
#
_symmetry.space_group_name_H-M   'P 1'
#
loop_
_entity.id
_entity.type
_entity.pdbx_description
1 polymer ?
#
loop_
_entity_poly.entity_id
_entity_poly.type
_entity_poly.pdbx_seq_one_letter_code
_entity_poly.pdbx_strand_id
1 'polypeptide(L)' 'MIRVGPAGWKYRDWEGVVYPKPRPRGFDELAYVSRYFDAVEINTSYYGPPRPTTSRKWLASVAGNSAFKFSAKLFHAFTH' A
#
# COMPACT_ATOMS: atom_id res chain seq x y z
N MET A 1 -19.04 6.90 6.33
CA MET A 1 -18.33 6.25 5.20
C MET A 1 -17.45 5.15 5.77
N ILE A 2 -17.50 3.94 5.21
CA ILE A 2 -16.68 2.79 5.64
C ILE A 2 -15.65 2.51 4.53
N ARG A 3 -14.40 2.25 4.89
CA ARG A 3 -13.34 1.83 3.96
C ARG A 3 -12.85 0.46 4.37
N VAL A 4 -12.60 -0.41 3.39
CA VAL A 4 -12.07 -1.76 3.59
C VAL A 4 -10.81 -1.88 2.75
N GLY A 5 -9.81 -2.57 3.28
CA GLY A 5 -8.58 -2.82 2.55
C GLY A 5 -7.55 -3.63 3.34
N PRO A 6 -6.50 -4.12 2.67
CA PRO A 6 -5.51 -4.99 3.27
C PRO A 6 -4.50 -4.25 4.14
N ALA A 7 -3.86 -5.00 5.05
CA ALA A 7 -2.81 -4.51 5.94
C ALA A 7 -1.42 -4.43 5.25
N GLY A 8 -1.37 -3.93 4.02
CA GLY A 8 -0.19 -3.92 3.16
C GLY A 8 -0.51 -4.38 1.74
N TRP A 9 0.50 -4.41 0.87
CA TRP A 9 0.33 -4.72 -0.56
C TRP A 9 1.59 -5.31 -1.22
N LYS A 10 2.53 -5.84 -0.43
CA LYS A 10 3.75 -6.47 -0.96
C LYS A 10 3.90 -7.85 -0.34
N TYR A 11 3.22 -8.81 -0.96
CA TYR A 11 3.17 -10.18 -0.50
C TYR A 11 3.50 -11.14 -1.64
N ARG A 12 4.39 -12.11 -1.38
CA ARG A 12 4.89 -13.05 -2.40
C ARG A 12 3.88 -14.16 -2.70
N ASP A 13 3.10 -14.55 -1.71
CA ASP A 13 1.99 -15.50 -1.80
C ASP A 13 0.80 -14.96 -2.60
N TRP A 14 0.73 -13.65 -2.85
CA TRP A 14 -0.29 -13.04 -3.71
C TRP A 14 -0.01 -13.23 -5.22
N GLU A 15 1.17 -13.72 -5.59
CA GLU A 15 1.56 -13.92 -6.98
C GLU A 15 0.77 -15.04 -7.66
N GLY A 16 0.00 -14.69 -8.69
CA GLY A 16 -0.91 -15.61 -9.38
C GLY A 16 -2.25 -15.81 -8.68
N VAL A 17 -2.47 -15.15 -7.53
CA VAL A 17 -3.75 -15.18 -6.78
C VAL A 17 -4.43 -13.82 -6.84
N VAL A 18 -3.72 -12.78 -6.38
CA VAL A 18 -4.16 -11.38 -6.46
C VAL A 18 -3.42 -10.66 -7.58
N TYR A 19 -2.11 -10.92 -7.75
CA TYR A 19 -1.30 -10.30 -8.79
C TYR A 19 -1.17 -11.19 -10.02
N PRO A 20 -1.09 -10.62 -11.23
CA PRO A 20 -0.88 -11.38 -12.45
C PRO A 20 0.48 -12.09 -12.45
N LYS A 21 0.51 -13.30 -13.01
CA LYS A 21 1.72 -14.10 -13.21
C LYS A 21 1.77 -14.61 -14.66
N PRO A 22 2.74 -14.19 -15.49
CA PRO A 22 3.87 -13.32 -15.14
C PRO A 22 3.45 -11.86 -14.90
N ARG A 23 4.23 -11.15 -14.08
CA ARG A 23 4.02 -9.72 -13.87
C ARG A 23 4.40 -8.95 -15.14
N PRO A 24 3.57 -7.98 -15.58
CA PRO A 24 3.99 -7.07 -16.64
C PRO A 24 5.18 -6.23 -16.19
N ARG A 25 5.98 -5.77 -17.15
CA ARG A 25 7.11 -4.88 -16.87
C ARG A 25 6.59 -3.60 -16.21
N GLY A 26 7.18 -3.23 -15.07
CA GLY A 26 6.76 -2.05 -14.31
C GLY A 26 5.48 -2.23 -13.51
N PHE A 27 5.07 -3.47 -13.22
CA PHE A 27 3.93 -3.74 -12.35
C PHE A 27 4.10 -3.07 -10.98
N ASP A 28 3.12 -2.23 -10.62
CA ASP A 28 3.03 -1.55 -9.34
C ASP A 28 1.88 -2.16 -8.55
N GLU A 29 2.21 -2.91 -7.50
CA GLU A 29 1.23 -3.63 -6.68
C GLU A 29 0.27 -2.67 -5.97
N LEU A 30 0.73 -1.48 -5.57
CA LEU A 30 -0.10 -0.50 -4.88
C LEU A 30 -1.11 0.12 -5.84
N ALA A 31 -0.65 0.49 -7.04
CA ALA A 31 -1.52 1.02 -8.10
C ALA A 31 -2.52 -0.04 -8.61
N TYR A 32 -2.17 -1.32 -8.50
CA TYR A 32 -3.09 -2.41 -8.80
C TYR A 32 -4.16 -2.56 -7.71
N VAL A 33 -3.75 -2.65 -6.44
CA VAL A 33 -4.65 -2.79 -5.29
C VAL A 33 -5.60 -1.59 -5.15
N SER A 34 -5.15 -0.38 -5.47
CA SER A 34 -5.97 0.83 -5.38
C SER A 34 -7.16 0.89 -6.35
N ARG A 35 -7.22 -0.05 -7.31
CA ARG A 35 -8.37 -0.21 -8.22
C ARG A 35 -9.53 -0.97 -7.56
N TYR A 36 -9.25 -1.70 -6.48
CA TYR A 36 -10.20 -2.59 -5.81
C TYR A 36 -10.55 -2.13 -4.39
N PHE A 37 -9.66 -1.36 -3.75
CA PHE A 37 -9.84 -0.88 -2.39
C PHE A 37 -9.59 0.63 -2.30
N ASP A 38 -10.29 1.26 -1.35
CA ASP A 38 -10.15 2.70 -1.04
C ASP A 38 -9.21 2.96 0.14
N ALA A 39 -8.61 1.91 0.72
CA ALA A 39 -7.61 2.06 1.76
C ALA A 39 -6.61 0.91 1.81
N VAL A 40 -5.44 1.18 2.40
CA VAL A 40 -4.44 0.18 2.82
C VAL A 40 -3.73 0.65 4.08
N GLU A 41 -3.18 -0.28 4.84
CA GLU A 41 -2.29 0.01 5.97
C GLU A 41 -0.82 0.03 5.56
N ILE A 42 -0.09 1.04 6.02
CA ILE A 42 1.37 1.13 5.95
C ILE A 42 1.94 0.53 7.23
N ASN A 43 2.59 -0.62 7.09
CA ASN A 43 3.27 -1.30 8.22
C ASN A 43 4.74 -0.90 8.39
N THR A 44 5.40 -0.44 7.32
CA THR A 44 6.82 -0.06 7.38
C THR A 44 7.08 1.11 8.33
N SER A 45 6.08 1.97 8.56
CA SER A 45 6.17 3.10 9.50
C SER A 45 6.38 2.67 10.95
N TYR A 46 6.00 1.44 11.31
CA TYR A 46 6.27 0.85 12.62
C TYR A 46 7.77 0.76 12.92
N TYR A 47 8.58 0.47 11.90
CA TYR A 47 10.03 0.32 12.02
C TYR A 47 10.79 1.65 11.85
N GLY A 48 10.13 2.69 11.34
CA GLY A 48 10.69 4.03 11.22
C GLY A 48 9.87 4.92 10.27
N PRO A 49 9.92 6.25 10.42
CA PRO A 49 9.21 7.17 9.54
C PRO A 49 9.57 6.95 8.06
N PRO A 50 8.59 6.91 7.14
CA PRO A 50 8.87 6.76 5.73
C PRO A 50 9.59 8.00 5.19
N ARG A 51 10.58 7.78 4.31
CA ARG A 51 11.24 8.89 3.61
C ARG A 51 10.23 9.67 2.77
N PRO A 52 10.33 11.01 2.67
CA PRO A 52 9.41 11.81 1.85
C PRO A 52 9.32 11.34 0.40
N THR A 53 10.43 10.88 -0.19
CA THR A 53 10.48 10.34 -1.56
C THR A 53 9.66 9.06 -1.71
N THR A 54 9.69 8.18 -0.71
CA THR A 54 8.87 6.96 -0.68
C THR A 54 7.39 7.31 -0.58
N SER A 55 7.01 8.21 0.32
CA SER A 55 5.63 8.66 0.47
C SER A 55 5.09 9.30 -0.81
N ARG A 56 5.89 10.13 -1.50
CA ARG A 56 5.51 10.71 -2.81
C ARG A 56 5.25 9.63 -3.86
N LYS A 57 6.07 8.57 -3.89
CA LYS A 57 5.84 7.44 -4.81
C LYS A 57 4.52 6.74 -4.52
N TRP A 58 4.21 6.45 -3.25
CA TRP A 58 2.94 5.84 -2.88
C TRP A 58 1.73 6.70 -3.27
N LEU A 59 1.81 8.02 -3.06
CA LEU A 59 0.76 8.95 -3.50
C LEU A 59 0.58 8.92 -5.02
N ALA A 60 1.67 8.86 -5.79
CA ALA A 60 1.61 8.73 -7.24
C ALA A 60 0.96 7.41 -7.69
N SER A 61 1.30 6.29 -7.05
CA SER A 61 0.73 4.97 -7.36
C SER A 61 -0.79 4.95 -7.23
N VAL A 62 -1.35 5.66 -6.25
CA VAL A 62 -2.80 5.66 -5.97
C VAL A 62 -3.55 6.85 -6.55
N ALA A 63 -2.87 7.72 -7.31
CA ALA A 63 -3.45 8.99 -7.78
C ALA A 63 -4.71 8.81 -8.66
N GLY A 64 -4.92 7.64 -9.25
CA GLY A 64 -6.14 7.30 -10.00
C GLY A 64 -7.38 7.07 -9.13
N ASN A 65 -7.24 6.95 -7.80
CA ASN A 65 -8.36 6.82 -6.86
C ASN A 65 -8.34 8.01 -5.88
N SER A 66 -9.19 9.00 -6.11
CA SER A 66 -9.29 10.21 -5.28
C SER A 66 -9.87 9.96 -3.88
N ALA A 67 -10.57 8.86 -3.67
CA ALA A 67 -11.13 8.47 -2.37
C ALA A 67 -10.12 7.73 -1.48
N PHE A 68 -8.97 7.33 -2.06
CA PHE A 68 -7.99 6.46 -1.42
C PHE A 68 -7.37 7.10 -0.17
N LYS A 69 -7.21 6.31 0.89
CA LYS A 69 -6.57 6.73 2.15
C LYS A 69 -5.56 5.69 2.63
N PHE A 70 -4.49 6.16 3.26
CA PHE A 70 -3.57 5.30 3.99
C PHE A 70 -3.88 5.37 5.47
N SER A 71 -3.88 4.23 6.15
CA SER A 71 -3.56 4.17 7.57
C SER A 71 -2.07 3.88 7.72
N ALA A 72 -1.45 4.31 8.82
CA ALA A 72 -0.05 4.05 9.08
C ALA A 72 0.12 3.58 10.52
N LYS A 73 0.81 2.46 10.70
CA LYS A 73 1.11 1.94 12.03
C LYS A 73 2.07 2.88 12.74
N LEU A 74 1.75 3.26 13.98
CA LEU A 74 2.56 4.20 14.76
C LEU A 74 3.97 3.62 14.98
N PHE A 75 4.98 4.50 14.98
CA PHE A 75 6.37 4.10 15.17
C PHE A 75 6.54 3.37 16.51
N HIS A 76 7.25 2.24 16.49
CA HIS A 76 7.26 1.31 17.63
C HIS A 76 7.74 1.96 18.93
N ALA A 77 8.66 2.92 18.87
CA ALA A 77 9.14 3.65 20.05
C ALA A 77 8.05 4.36 20.89
N PHE A 78 6.83 4.53 20.34
CA PHE A 78 5.67 5.06 21.08
C PHE A 78 4.74 3.98 21.64
N THR A 79 4.95 2.72 21.28
CA THR A 79 4.00 1.61 21.54
C THR A 79 4.65 0.40 22.21
N HIS A 80 5.96 0.23 22.10
CA HIS A 80 6.79 -0.85 22.63
C HIS A 80 8.14 -0.29 23.05
#